data_AF-A0A074S4A6-F1
#
_entry.id   AF-A0A074S4A6-F1
#
_cell.length_a   1.000
_cell.length_b   1.000
_cell.length_c   1.000
_cell.angle_alpha   90.00
_cell.angle_beta   90.00
_cell.angle_gamma   90.00
#
_symmetry.space_group_name_H-M   'P 1'
#
loop_
_entity.id
_entity.type
_entity.pdbx_description
1 polymer ?
#
loop_
_entity_poly.entity_id
_entity_poly.type
_entity_poly.pdbx_seq_one_letter_code
_entity_poly.pdbx_strand_id
1 'polypeptide(L)'
;MRYPKCNSRAGARAYDEVKDNVATLQAKLDDIAKEHGDAYIQGIQPIFEPLKARDFDSSWNWVRQDALLMWYDIIFGRLATVDREITSRCIAIMNRADPTVIRYMQYYFDDCHPEKGETYALAKQFGQQLIDNCREAIGQALLYHDATFPTAPKTEVNEKGDIIYSEVVREGVPKLEVYVEEILWNIVKSQPEISQEQKSRIKSLYDGVVRSPRKGPESKPSRPVATTRRASSQFLRPRLSQVASLSADKTPLLHLQRKVGGNWEYSSNLTGVYLDVLHEIATSGASFKDKNALLTGVGKGSIGVKILKGLLQGGARVVITTSRYSRASAPNKMSKPSLTIVYSNLGVDLDYILPFVAIPENGREIDGIDDPSELVHRVMFVNLLRLLDAVKDKKASWHLVTRPTQVILPLSPNHGLFGNNGLYSESKTSLVTLFQRCNSEPWGEYLCLAGAVIGWIRGTGLMGATNVVAHITQVEPIWADLNGGMDRLADLAEITTKIRLEIHHQSDLRLAIARDNAADFKIVNGIEVEPSVRFRLLLLRPVPTTAAASPNSKDPMLSRS
;
A
#
# COMPACT_ATOMS: atom_id res chain seq x y z
N MET A 1 46.39 58.05 21.85
CA MET A 1 46.57 56.58 21.69
C MET A 1 47.82 56.03 22.39
N ARG A 2 49.04 56.58 22.21
CA ARG A 2 50.24 56.09 22.95
C ARG A 2 50.18 56.32 24.47
N TYR A 3 49.73 57.51 24.91
CA TYR A 3 49.58 57.84 26.34
C TYR A 3 48.63 56.89 27.11
N PRO A 4 47.42 56.55 26.61
CA PRO A 4 46.56 55.54 27.23
C PRO A 4 46.90 54.07 26.90
N LYS A 5 48.04 53.77 26.23
CA LYS A 5 48.41 52.41 25.74
C LYS A 5 47.36 51.72 24.84
N CYS A 6 46.50 52.47 24.15
CA CYS A 6 45.51 51.91 23.24
C CYS A 6 46.06 51.81 21.80
N ASN A 7 45.93 50.63 21.18
CA ASN A 7 46.35 50.41 19.79
C ASN A 7 45.22 50.75 18.81
N SER A 8 45.37 51.83 18.04
CA SER A 8 44.38 52.27 17.04
C SER A 8 44.22 51.35 15.83
N ARG A 9 45.20 50.49 15.55
CA ARG A 9 45.16 49.53 14.42
C ARG A 9 44.78 48.12 14.86
N ALA A 10 44.53 47.89 16.15
CA ALA A 10 44.14 46.57 16.65
C ALA A 10 42.88 46.05 15.97
N GLY A 11 41.87 46.91 15.78
CA GLY A 11 40.64 46.54 15.08
C GLY A 11 40.86 46.17 13.60
N ALA A 12 41.67 46.93 12.88
CA ALA A 12 41.98 46.64 11.48
C ALA A 12 42.75 45.32 11.31
N ARG A 13 43.74 45.05 12.17
CA ARG A 13 44.49 43.77 12.14
C ARG A 13 43.60 42.57 12.47
N ALA A 14 42.74 42.71 13.47
CA ALA A 14 41.79 41.67 13.82
C ALA A 14 40.77 41.43 12.68
N TYR A 15 40.36 42.50 11.98
CA TYR A 15 39.51 42.38 10.79
C TYR A 15 40.21 41.63 9.65
N ASP A 16 41.47 41.97 9.35
CA ASP A 16 42.24 41.30 8.29
C ASP A 16 42.41 39.80 8.59
N GLU A 17 42.73 39.46 9.85
CA GLU A 17 42.82 38.06 10.30
C GLU A 17 41.47 37.32 10.17
N VAL A 18 40.36 37.95 10.57
CA VAL A 18 39.02 37.36 10.39
C VAL A 18 38.67 37.22 8.91
N LYS A 19 39.03 38.18 8.07
CA LYS A 19 38.79 38.15 6.63
C LYS A 19 39.52 36.99 5.96
N ASP A 20 40.79 36.79 6.30
CA ASP A 20 41.59 35.67 5.78
C ASP A 20 41.02 34.31 6.26
N ASN A 21 40.56 34.25 7.51
CA ASN A 21 39.86 33.07 8.04
C ASN A 21 38.54 32.81 7.31
N VAL A 22 37.73 33.83 7.05
CA VAL A 22 36.47 33.72 6.29
C VAL A 22 36.74 33.26 4.86
N ALA A 23 37.77 33.79 4.19
CA ALA A 23 38.14 33.34 2.84
C ALA A 23 38.56 31.86 2.82
N THR A 24 39.33 31.43 3.84
CA THR A 24 39.74 30.02 3.99
C THR A 24 38.53 29.10 4.24
N LEU A 25 37.58 29.54 5.05
CA LEU A 25 36.34 28.78 5.31
C LEU A 25 35.46 28.72 4.06
N GLN A 26 35.33 29.83 3.33
CA GLN A 26 34.56 29.88 2.09
C GLN A 26 35.13 28.92 1.05
N ALA A 27 36.45 28.91 0.85
CA ALA A 27 37.08 27.98 -0.09
C ALA A 27 36.75 26.50 0.25
N LYS A 28 36.78 26.13 1.54
CA LYS A 28 36.40 24.78 1.97
C LYS A 28 34.91 24.47 1.72
N LEU A 29 34.03 25.46 1.88
CA LEU A 29 32.61 25.30 1.58
C LEU A 29 32.37 25.16 0.08
N ASP A 30 33.10 25.93 -0.73
CA ASP A 30 33.04 25.87 -2.20
C ASP A 30 33.51 24.50 -2.71
N ASP A 31 34.54 23.91 -2.11
CA ASP A 31 34.99 22.55 -2.43
C ASP A 31 33.89 21.52 -2.16
N ILE A 32 33.18 21.63 -1.03
CA ILE A 32 32.06 20.72 -0.69
C ILE A 32 30.88 20.94 -1.65
N ALA A 33 30.55 22.19 -1.97
CA ALA A 33 29.49 22.54 -2.91
C ALA A 33 29.79 22.02 -4.32
N LYS A 34 31.04 22.08 -4.74
CA LYS A 34 31.50 21.56 -6.03
C LYS A 34 31.45 20.04 -6.11
N GLU A 35 31.76 19.34 -5.01
CA GLU A 35 31.73 17.87 -4.98
C GLU A 35 30.31 17.32 -4.97
N HIS A 36 29.44 17.87 -4.12
CA HIS A 36 28.12 17.27 -3.86
C HIS A 36 26.95 17.97 -4.55
N GLY A 37 27.11 19.21 -5.01
CA GLY A 37 26.02 19.99 -5.60
C GLY A 37 25.00 20.51 -4.57
N ASP A 38 24.21 21.50 -5.01
CA ASP A 38 23.28 22.23 -4.15
C ASP A 38 22.09 21.38 -3.71
N ALA A 39 21.56 20.51 -4.58
CA ALA A 39 20.38 19.71 -4.25
C ALA A 39 20.70 18.69 -3.15
N TYR A 40 21.90 18.12 -3.16
CA TYR A 40 22.38 17.24 -2.11
C TYR A 40 22.56 18.00 -0.79
N ILE A 41 23.28 19.13 -0.81
CA ILE A 41 23.56 19.93 0.39
C ILE A 41 22.28 20.41 1.06
N GLN A 42 21.30 20.85 0.27
CA GLN A 42 19.98 21.21 0.79
C GLN A 42 19.21 19.98 1.29
N GLY A 43 19.36 18.83 0.62
CA GLY A 43 18.70 17.58 0.96
C GLY A 43 19.16 16.94 2.28
N ILE A 44 20.41 17.16 2.69
CA ILE A 44 20.98 16.60 3.93
C ILE A 44 20.75 17.46 5.18
N GLN A 45 20.16 18.65 5.05
CA GLN A 45 19.92 19.55 6.18
C GLN A 45 19.01 18.89 7.23
N PRO A 46 19.32 19.03 8.55
CA PRO A 46 18.48 18.50 9.61
C PRO A 46 17.17 19.30 9.74
N ILE A 47 16.11 18.60 10.10
CA ILE A 47 14.72 19.07 9.90
C ILE A 47 13.74 18.56 10.96
N PHE A 48 14.12 17.51 11.70
CA PHE A 48 13.31 17.04 12.81
C PHE A 48 13.52 17.92 14.04
N GLU A 49 12.40 18.32 14.63
CA GLU A 49 12.36 19.05 15.89
C GLU A 49 11.32 18.38 16.80
N PRO A 50 11.69 18.01 18.04
CA PRO A 50 10.77 17.39 19.00
C PRO A 50 9.46 18.17 19.21
N LEU A 51 9.55 19.50 19.26
CA LEU A 51 8.42 20.40 19.52
C LEU A 51 7.39 20.41 18.38
N LYS A 52 7.78 19.93 17.19
CA LYS A 52 6.89 19.81 16.03
C LYS A 52 6.11 18.50 16.00
N ALA A 53 6.43 17.53 16.87
CA ALA A 53 5.64 16.31 17.01
C ALA A 53 4.16 16.64 17.28
N ARG A 54 3.26 15.86 16.68
CA ARG A 54 1.82 15.87 16.98
C ARG A 54 1.42 14.46 17.36
N ASP A 55 0.74 14.35 18.47
CA ASP A 55 0.15 13.11 18.93
C ASP A 55 -1.35 13.14 18.63
N PHE A 56 -1.84 12.05 18.03
CA PHE A 56 -3.26 11.88 17.69
C PHE A 56 -3.77 10.64 18.41
N ASP A 57 -4.50 10.84 19.51
CA ASP A 57 -4.97 9.78 20.40
C ASP A 57 -6.48 9.87 20.74
N SER A 58 -7.17 10.89 20.23
CA SER A 58 -8.56 11.22 20.55
C SER A 58 -9.62 10.35 19.84
N SER A 59 -9.38 9.04 19.74
CA SER A 59 -10.25 8.08 19.03
C SER A 59 -11.72 8.11 19.51
N TRP A 60 -11.92 8.29 20.82
CA TRP A 60 -13.22 8.37 21.48
C TRP A 60 -14.10 9.54 20.99
N ASN A 61 -13.50 10.62 20.50
CA ASN A 61 -14.24 11.76 19.95
C ASN A 61 -14.59 11.53 18.47
N TRP A 62 -13.60 11.08 17.70
CA TRP A 62 -13.77 10.82 16.27
C TRP A 62 -14.84 9.75 15.99
N VAL A 63 -14.95 8.73 16.84
CA VAL A 63 -16.02 7.72 16.69
C VAL A 63 -17.42 8.31 16.86
N ARG A 64 -17.62 9.29 17.75
CA ARG A 64 -18.92 9.97 17.91
C ARG A 64 -19.26 10.82 16.70
N GLN A 65 -18.25 11.52 16.15
CA GLN A 65 -18.41 12.29 14.92
C GLN A 65 -18.75 11.36 13.75
N ASP A 66 -18.00 10.28 13.56
CA ASP A 66 -18.21 9.32 12.46
C ASP A 66 -19.59 8.67 12.57
N ALA A 67 -20.02 8.29 13.78
CA ALA A 67 -21.34 7.72 14.03
C ALA A 67 -22.46 8.71 13.65
N LEU A 68 -22.34 9.98 14.04
CA LEU A 68 -23.33 11.01 13.71
C LEU A 68 -23.35 11.34 12.21
N LEU A 69 -22.18 11.47 11.58
CA LEU A 69 -22.08 11.72 10.15
C LEU A 69 -22.71 10.57 9.35
N MET A 70 -22.41 9.33 9.72
CA MET A 70 -23.00 8.16 9.08
C MET A 70 -24.52 8.10 9.28
N TRP A 71 -25.02 8.44 10.47
CA TRP A 71 -26.46 8.53 10.74
C TRP A 71 -27.17 9.50 9.78
N TYR A 72 -26.63 10.73 9.62
CA TYR A 72 -27.20 11.70 8.71
C TYR A 72 -26.99 11.35 7.23
N ASP A 73 -25.86 10.72 6.87
CA ASP A 73 -25.62 10.27 5.50
C ASP A 73 -26.67 9.23 5.06
N ILE A 74 -27.15 8.37 5.98
CA ILE A 74 -28.27 7.44 5.71
C ILE A 74 -29.59 8.22 5.57
N ILE A 75 -29.89 9.14 6.49
CA ILE A 75 -31.15 9.92 6.46
C ILE A 75 -31.27 10.76 5.19
N PHE A 76 -30.19 11.41 4.76
CA PHE A 76 -30.16 12.22 3.54
C PHE A 76 -29.99 11.39 2.26
N GLY A 77 -29.94 10.06 2.36
CA GLY A 77 -29.83 9.17 1.19
C GLY A 77 -28.49 9.28 0.44
N ARG A 78 -27.43 9.75 1.10
CA ARG A 78 -26.06 9.74 0.53
C ARG A 78 -25.44 8.35 0.57
N LEU A 79 -25.91 7.50 1.47
CA LEU A 79 -25.52 6.11 1.62
C LEU A 79 -26.74 5.22 1.38
N ALA A 80 -26.68 4.37 0.37
CA ALA A 80 -27.69 3.35 0.09
C ALA A 80 -27.27 1.99 0.68
N THR A 81 -28.23 1.09 0.91
CA THR A 81 -28.00 -0.25 1.52
C THR A 81 -26.94 -1.11 0.83
N VAL A 82 -26.58 -0.79 -0.42
CA VAL A 82 -25.66 -1.55 -1.27
C VAL A 82 -24.20 -1.06 -1.14
N ASP A 83 -23.97 0.07 -0.45
CA ASP A 83 -22.65 0.68 -0.37
C ASP A 83 -21.76 0.01 0.68
N ARG A 84 -20.70 -0.69 0.25
CA ARG A 84 -19.66 -1.23 1.16
C ARG A 84 -18.88 -0.17 1.93
N GLU A 85 -19.02 1.10 1.54
CA GLU A 85 -18.53 2.21 2.36
C GLU A 85 -19.19 2.20 3.75
N ILE A 86 -20.47 1.82 3.84
CA ILE A 86 -21.17 1.62 5.11
C ILE A 86 -20.47 0.54 5.91
N THR A 87 -20.17 -0.62 5.32
CA THR A 87 -19.49 -1.72 6.01
C THR A 87 -18.14 -1.27 6.58
N SER A 88 -17.34 -0.54 5.80
CA SER A 88 -16.05 -0.01 6.25
C SER A 88 -16.20 0.98 7.42
N ARG A 89 -17.18 1.90 7.35
CA ARG A 89 -17.46 2.85 8.43
C ARG A 89 -18.00 2.16 9.68
N CYS A 90 -18.88 1.17 9.53
CA CYS A 90 -19.36 0.34 10.63
C CYS A 90 -18.21 -0.39 11.34
N ILE A 91 -17.30 -1.01 10.60
CA ILE A 91 -16.10 -1.65 11.17
C ILE A 91 -15.27 -0.63 11.94
N ALA A 92 -15.06 0.57 11.39
CA ALA A 92 -14.32 1.63 12.08
C ALA A 92 -15.01 2.11 13.36
N ILE A 93 -16.35 2.12 13.41
CA ILE A 93 -17.12 2.48 14.62
C ILE A 93 -17.05 1.35 15.65
N MET A 94 -17.27 0.10 15.24
CA MET A 94 -17.20 -1.08 16.10
C MET A 94 -15.83 -1.21 16.77
N ASN A 95 -14.75 -1.00 16.00
CA ASN A 95 -13.38 -1.01 16.52
C ASN A 95 -13.17 0.00 17.67
N ARG A 96 -13.87 1.15 17.64
CA ARG A 96 -13.73 2.21 18.64
C ARG A 96 -14.92 2.28 19.60
N ALA A 97 -15.70 1.20 19.70
CA ALA A 97 -16.90 1.16 20.53
C ALA A 97 -16.55 1.25 22.02
N ASP A 98 -17.25 2.13 22.72
CA ASP A 98 -17.15 2.38 24.14
C ASP A 98 -18.57 2.57 24.71
N PRO A 99 -18.85 2.24 25.99
CA PRO A 99 -20.18 2.43 26.58
C PRO A 99 -20.74 3.84 26.41
N THR A 100 -19.89 4.87 26.39
CA THR A 100 -20.32 6.26 26.17
C THR A 100 -20.81 6.51 24.74
N VAL A 101 -20.19 5.88 23.75
CA VAL A 101 -20.57 5.97 22.33
C VAL A 101 -21.88 5.23 22.10
N ILE A 102 -22.07 4.07 22.73
CA ILE A 102 -23.32 3.32 22.64
C ILE A 102 -24.47 4.14 23.21
N ARG A 103 -24.29 4.76 24.38
CA ARG A 103 -25.31 5.66 24.96
C ARG A 103 -25.60 6.85 24.04
N TYR A 104 -24.56 7.41 23.43
CA TYR A 104 -24.69 8.51 22.46
C TYR A 104 -25.50 8.07 21.23
N MET A 105 -25.21 6.92 20.65
CA MET A 105 -25.95 6.36 19.51
C MET A 105 -27.39 6.02 19.88
N GLN A 106 -27.62 5.44 21.06
CA GLN A 106 -28.94 5.09 21.56
C GLN A 106 -29.85 6.32 21.68
N TYR A 107 -29.32 7.46 22.12
CA TYR A 107 -30.10 8.70 22.19
C TYR A 107 -30.68 9.13 20.83
N TYR A 108 -29.86 9.14 19.78
CA TYR A 108 -30.32 9.49 18.43
C TYR A 108 -31.25 8.42 17.83
N PHE A 109 -31.03 7.16 18.19
CA PHE A 109 -31.89 6.07 17.78
C PHE A 109 -33.28 6.15 18.42
N ASP A 110 -33.37 6.46 19.71
CA ASP A 110 -34.63 6.56 20.46
C ASP A 110 -35.47 7.75 19.94
N ASP A 111 -34.82 8.87 19.62
CA ASP A 111 -35.45 10.08 19.02
C ASP A 111 -35.80 9.92 17.52
N CYS A 112 -35.44 8.78 16.91
CA CYS A 112 -35.73 8.53 15.50
C CYS A 112 -37.19 8.17 15.27
N HIS A 113 -37.91 9.00 14.51
CA HIS A 113 -39.30 8.76 14.10
C HIS A 113 -39.39 8.17 12.69
N PRO A 114 -39.73 6.87 12.53
CA PRO A 114 -39.82 6.21 11.22
C PRO A 114 -40.86 6.82 10.28
N GLU A 115 -41.87 7.48 10.84
CA GLU A 115 -42.98 8.11 10.10
C GLU A 115 -42.53 9.28 9.20
N LYS A 116 -41.33 9.83 9.43
CA LYS A 116 -40.79 10.97 8.67
C LYS A 116 -40.32 10.60 7.25
N GLY A 117 -40.15 9.31 6.95
CA GLY A 117 -39.79 8.84 5.61
C GLY A 117 -39.07 7.49 5.62
N GLU A 118 -38.96 6.89 4.44
CA GLU A 118 -38.32 5.57 4.26
C GLU A 118 -36.86 5.55 4.72
N THR A 119 -36.12 6.65 4.54
CA THR A 119 -34.72 6.76 4.99
C THR A 119 -34.60 6.80 6.51
N TYR A 120 -35.59 7.32 7.25
CA TYR A 120 -35.63 7.28 8.71
C TYR A 120 -35.93 5.87 9.22
N ALA A 121 -36.86 5.16 8.58
CA ALA A 121 -37.12 3.75 8.88
C ALA A 121 -35.87 2.89 8.65
N LEU A 122 -35.16 3.15 7.54
CA LEU A 122 -33.90 2.49 7.19
C LEU A 122 -32.79 2.79 8.22
N ALA A 123 -32.62 4.06 8.60
CA ALA A 123 -31.67 4.47 9.62
C ALA A 123 -31.96 3.80 10.97
N LYS A 124 -33.24 3.65 11.33
CA LYS A 124 -33.63 2.95 12.56
C LYS A 124 -33.26 1.46 12.49
N GLN A 125 -33.59 0.77 11.40
CA GLN A 125 -33.23 -0.64 11.24
C GLN A 125 -31.70 -0.88 11.32
N PHE A 126 -30.91 -0.12 10.55
CA PHE A 126 -29.45 -0.24 10.56
C PHE A 126 -28.82 0.22 11.87
N GLY A 127 -29.36 1.29 12.48
CA GLY A 127 -28.88 1.82 13.74
C GLY A 127 -28.97 0.79 14.86
N GLN A 128 -30.08 0.06 14.95
CA GLN A 128 -30.24 -1.03 15.92
C GLN A 128 -29.17 -2.10 15.73
N GLN A 129 -29.00 -2.58 14.49
CA GLN A 129 -28.00 -3.60 14.16
C GLN A 129 -26.58 -3.14 14.52
N LEU A 130 -26.24 -1.88 14.23
CA LEU A 130 -24.91 -1.36 14.55
C LEU A 130 -24.70 -1.21 16.07
N ILE A 131 -25.71 -0.77 16.81
CA ILE A 131 -25.64 -0.67 18.28
C ILE A 131 -25.41 -2.05 18.89
N ASP A 132 -26.13 -3.07 18.42
CA ASP A 132 -25.99 -4.44 18.92
C ASP A 132 -24.60 -5.01 18.58
N ASN A 133 -24.13 -4.82 17.35
CA ASN A 133 -22.77 -5.19 16.97
C ASN A 133 -21.70 -4.47 17.82
N CYS A 134 -21.91 -3.18 18.15
CA CYS A 134 -21.00 -2.43 19.02
C CYS A 134 -21.00 -2.96 20.45
N ARG A 135 -22.15 -3.42 20.97
CA ARG A 135 -22.23 -4.07 22.29
C ARG A 135 -21.43 -5.37 22.33
N GLU A 136 -21.51 -6.16 21.27
CA GLU A 136 -20.74 -7.41 21.14
C GLU A 136 -19.25 -7.18 20.93
N ALA A 137 -18.87 -6.09 20.26
CA ALA A 137 -17.49 -5.72 20.00
C ALA A 137 -16.73 -5.19 21.23
N ILE A 138 -17.44 -4.72 22.27
CA ILE A 138 -16.79 -4.25 23.50
C ILE A 138 -15.99 -5.38 24.14
N GLY A 139 -14.71 -5.11 24.39
CA GLY A 139 -13.77 -6.07 24.98
C GLY A 139 -13.08 -6.99 23.95
N GLN A 140 -13.49 -6.96 22.69
CA GLN A 140 -12.77 -7.64 21.60
C GLN A 140 -11.56 -6.81 21.15
N ALA A 141 -10.60 -7.48 20.51
CA ALA A 141 -9.44 -6.80 19.94
C ALA A 141 -9.83 -6.01 18.68
N LEU A 142 -9.14 -4.88 18.45
CA LEU A 142 -9.27 -4.08 17.23
C LEU A 142 -8.84 -4.89 16.01
N LEU A 143 -9.66 -4.91 14.95
CA LEU A 143 -9.41 -5.69 13.75
C LEU A 143 -9.27 -4.80 12.51
N TYR A 144 -8.17 -4.97 11.79
CA TYR A 144 -8.05 -4.59 10.39
C TYR A 144 -8.87 -5.56 9.55
N HIS A 145 -9.81 -5.02 8.78
CA HIS A 145 -10.59 -5.77 7.81
C HIS A 145 -10.83 -4.89 6.59
N ASP A 146 -10.42 -5.38 5.41
CA ASP A 146 -10.60 -4.65 4.16
C ASP A 146 -11.94 -5.03 3.51
N ALA A 147 -12.87 -4.07 3.52
CA ALA A 147 -14.18 -4.22 2.88
C ALA A 147 -14.20 -3.66 1.45
N THR A 148 -13.09 -3.21 0.88
CA THR A 148 -13.09 -2.60 -0.46
C THR A 148 -13.31 -3.62 -1.57
N PHE A 149 -13.81 -3.16 -2.73
CA PHE A 149 -13.93 -4.00 -3.91
C PHE A 149 -12.58 -4.12 -4.60
N PRO A 150 -12.11 -5.35 -4.92
CA PRO A 150 -10.96 -5.53 -5.77
C PRO A 150 -11.19 -4.91 -7.15
N THR A 151 -10.32 -4.01 -7.57
CA THR A 151 -10.40 -3.33 -8.87
C THR A 151 -9.32 -3.80 -9.85
N ALA A 152 -9.55 -3.49 -11.12
CA ALA A 152 -8.64 -3.70 -12.24
C ALA A 152 -8.54 -2.42 -13.08
N PRO A 153 -7.39 -2.20 -13.74
CA PRO A 153 -7.21 -1.02 -14.57
C PRO A 153 -7.98 -1.19 -15.87
N LYS A 154 -8.65 -0.13 -16.29
CA LYS A 154 -9.22 -0.03 -17.63
C LYS A 154 -8.74 1.28 -18.23
N THR A 155 -7.97 1.17 -19.30
CA THR A 155 -7.56 2.32 -20.12
C THR A 155 -8.32 2.25 -21.43
N GLU A 156 -9.02 3.32 -21.77
CA GLU A 156 -9.74 3.45 -23.03
C GLU A 156 -9.38 4.77 -23.70
N VAL A 157 -9.21 4.74 -25.02
CA VAL A 157 -9.15 5.96 -25.83
C VAL A 157 -10.59 6.27 -26.23
N ASN A 158 -11.08 7.47 -25.92
CA ASN A 158 -12.44 7.87 -26.29
C ASN A 158 -12.52 8.25 -27.79
N GLU A 159 -13.73 8.55 -28.30
CA GLU A 159 -13.91 8.95 -29.71
C GLU A 159 -13.22 10.28 -30.07
N LYS A 160 -13.00 11.15 -29.07
CA LYS A 160 -12.29 12.43 -29.25
C LYS A 160 -10.77 12.25 -29.29
N GLY A 161 -10.28 11.07 -28.93
CA GLY A 161 -8.86 10.76 -28.82
C GLY A 161 -8.25 11.01 -27.44
N ASP A 162 -9.04 11.33 -26.41
CA ASP A 162 -8.54 11.42 -25.03
C ASP A 162 -8.31 10.03 -24.44
N ILE A 163 -7.19 9.85 -23.73
CA ILE A 163 -6.86 8.62 -23.02
C ILE A 163 -7.46 8.71 -21.61
N ILE A 164 -8.46 7.86 -21.32
CA ILE A 164 -9.16 7.81 -20.04
C ILE A 164 -8.71 6.56 -19.28
N TYR A 165 -8.22 6.78 -18.07
CA TYR A 165 -7.93 5.71 -17.12
C TYR A 165 -9.05 5.62 -16.08
N SER A 166 -9.54 4.41 -15.82
CA SER A 166 -10.52 4.13 -14.77
C SER A 166 -10.16 2.84 -14.02
N GLU A 167 -10.51 2.79 -12.73
CA GLU A 167 -10.47 1.57 -11.93
C GLU A 167 -11.86 0.94 -11.94
N VAL A 168 -11.98 -0.26 -12.49
CA VAL A 168 -13.25 -0.98 -12.61
C VAL A 168 -13.25 -2.18 -11.68
N VAL A 169 -14.38 -2.49 -11.06
CA VAL A 169 -14.52 -3.67 -10.20
C VAL A 169 -14.22 -4.92 -11.02
N ARG A 170 -13.40 -5.82 -10.46
CA ARG A 170 -13.05 -7.08 -11.13
C ARG A 170 -14.26 -7.98 -11.31
N GLU A 171 -14.42 -8.51 -12.51
CA GLU A 171 -15.43 -9.52 -12.80
C GLU A 171 -15.15 -10.81 -12.02
N GLY A 172 -16.17 -11.35 -11.34
CA GLY A 172 -16.06 -12.59 -10.57
C GLY A 172 -15.34 -12.49 -9.22
N VAL A 173 -14.86 -11.30 -8.81
CA VAL A 173 -14.09 -11.11 -7.56
C VAL A 173 -14.74 -10.05 -6.67
N PRO A 174 -15.84 -10.37 -5.98
CA PRO A 174 -16.58 -9.39 -5.20
C PRO A 174 -15.91 -9.05 -3.86
N LYS A 175 -15.01 -9.88 -3.33
CA LYS A 175 -14.39 -9.75 -2.00
C LYS A 175 -12.90 -10.03 -2.05
N LEU A 176 -12.17 -9.54 -1.04
CA LEU A 176 -10.75 -9.87 -0.87
C LEU A 176 -10.53 -11.38 -0.65
N GLU A 177 -11.45 -12.06 0.02
CA GLU A 177 -11.43 -13.53 0.18
C GLU A 177 -11.30 -14.24 -1.18
N VAL A 178 -12.18 -13.88 -2.11
CA VAL A 178 -12.21 -14.43 -3.47
C VAL A 178 -10.97 -14.01 -4.27
N TYR A 179 -10.40 -12.84 -3.98
CA TYR A 179 -9.14 -12.41 -4.60
C TYR A 179 -7.95 -13.26 -4.15
N VAL A 180 -7.88 -13.59 -2.86
CA VAL A 180 -6.87 -14.51 -2.31
C VAL A 180 -7.06 -15.91 -2.89
N GLU A 181 -8.30 -16.36 -3.01
CA GLU A 181 -8.63 -17.63 -3.69
C GLU A 181 -8.26 -17.61 -5.17
N GLU A 182 -8.46 -16.51 -5.91
CA GLU A 182 -8.08 -16.38 -7.32
C GLU A 182 -6.56 -16.55 -7.49
N ILE A 183 -5.78 -15.90 -6.62
CA ILE A 183 -4.32 -16.03 -6.57
C ILE A 183 -3.93 -17.49 -6.30
N LEU A 184 -4.68 -18.19 -5.45
CA LEU A 184 -4.49 -19.61 -5.14
C LEU A 184 -4.93 -20.54 -6.30
N TRP A 185 -6.06 -20.25 -6.96
CA TRP A 185 -6.68 -21.11 -7.98
C TRP A 185 -5.99 -21.05 -9.33
N ASN A 186 -5.35 -19.94 -9.68
CA ASN A 186 -4.52 -19.85 -10.87
C ASN A 186 -3.34 -20.86 -10.86
N ILE A 187 -2.92 -21.32 -9.67
CA ILE A 187 -1.94 -22.42 -9.47
C ILE A 187 -2.50 -23.78 -9.91
N VAL A 188 -3.80 -24.00 -9.74
CA VAL A 188 -4.47 -25.29 -10.03
C VAL A 188 -4.93 -25.36 -11.49
N LYS A 189 -5.31 -24.22 -12.08
CA LYS A 189 -5.74 -24.13 -13.49
C LYS A 189 -4.58 -24.23 -14.48
N SER A 190 -3.39 -23.71 -14.14
CA SER A 190 -2.19 -23.82 -14.99
C SER A 190 -1.62 -25.24 -15.09
N GLN A 191 -2.25 -26.22 -14.44
CA GLN A 191 -1.88 -27.64 -14.50
C GLN A 191 -2.73 -28.36 -15.56
N PRO A 192 -2.17 -28.71 -16.74
CA PRO A 192 -2.83 -29.55 -17.74
C PRO A 192 -2.86 -31.04 -17.35
N GLU A 193 -2.09 -31.46 -16.34
CA GLU A 193 -1.96 -32.85 -15.89
C GLU A 193 -3.04 -33.29 -14.88
N ILE A 194 -3.83 -32.36 -14.34
CA ILE A 194 -4.89 -32.66 -13.38
C ILE A 194 -6.22 -32.86 -14.13
N SER A 195 -6.75 -34.09 -14.08
CA SER A 195 -8.08 -34.44 -14.59
C SER A 195 -9.17 -33.57 -13.96
N GLN A 196 -10.25 -33.29 -14.68
CA GLN A 196 -11.42 -32.56 -14.15
C GLN A 196 -11.96 -33.17 -12.84
N GLU A 197 -11.86 -34.49 -12.66
CA GLU A 197 -12.22 -35.17 -11.42
C GLU A 197 -11.23 -34.93 -10.26
N GLN A 198 -9.95 -34.74 -10.56
CA GLN A 198 -8.97 -34.36 -9.53
C GLN A 198 -9.13 -32.88 -9.15
N LYS A 199 -9.49 -32.01 -10.10
CA LYS A 199 -9.85 -30.60 -9.83
C LYS A 199 -11.09 -30.51 -8.92
N SER A 200 -12.09 -31.35 -9.14
CA SER A 200 -13.29 -31.39 -8.29
C SER A 200 -13.03 -32.01 -6.91
N ARG A 201 -12.15 -33.01 -6.79
CA ARG A 201 -11.69 -33.56 -5.50
C ARG A 201 -10.82 -32.60 -4.70
N ILE A 202 -9.92 -31.85 -5.34
CA ILE A 202 -9.11 -30.82 -4.66
C ILE A 202 -10.03 -29.70 -4.16
N LYS A 203 -11.02 -29.30 -4.97
CA LYS A 203 -12.06 -28.35 -4.57
C LYS A 203 -12.89 -28.85 -3.38
N SER A 204 -13.26 -30.13 -3.34
CA SER A 204 -14.01 -30.70 -2.22
C SER A 204 -13.17 -30.91 -0.96
N LEU A 205 -11.87 -31.19 -1.10
CA LEU A 205 -10.93 -31.27 0.03
C LEU A 205 -10.65 -29.89 0.64
N TYR A 206 -10.49 -28.86 -0.20
CA TYR A 206 -10.41 -27.47 0.27
C TYR A 206 -11.69 -27.04 0.97
N ASP A 207 -12.87 -27.29 0.39
CA ASP A 207 -14.17 -27.03 1.05
C ASP A 207 -14.31 -27.77 2.39
N GLY A 208 -13.77 -28.99 2.50
CA GLY A 208 -13.81 -29.81 3.71
C GLY A 208 -12.89 -29.33 4.84
N VAL A 209 -11.70 -28.81 4.49
CA VAL A 209 -10.75 -28.24 5.46
C VAL A 209 -11.18 -26.84 5.89
N VAL A 210 -11.70 -26.03 4.97
CA VAL A 210 -12.20 -24.67 5.24
C VAL A 210 -13.50 -24.68 6.07
N ARG A 211 -14.32 -25.74 5.97
CA ARG A 211 -15.58 -25.87 6.76
C ARG A 211 -15.44 -26.58 8.12
N SER A 212 -14.27 -27.11 8.49
CA SER A 212 -14.09 -27.73 9.80
C SER A 212 -13.37 -26.84 10.82
N PRO A 213 -14.14 -26.15 11.66
CA PRO A 213 -13.77 -26.00 13.06
C PRO A 213 -14.83 -26.69 13.93
N ARG A 214 -14.37 -27.59 14.82
CA ARG A 214 -15.11 -28.26 15.91
C ARG A 214 -15.89 -29.53 15.55
N LYS A 215 -15.23 -30.68 15.74
CA LYS A 215 -15.75 -31.84 16.50
C LYS A 215 -14.60 -32.82 16.74
N GLY A 216 -14.19 -32.96 18.00
CA GLY A 216 -13.32 -34.06 18.42
C GLY A 216 -14.09 -35.39 18.43
N PRO A 217 -13.37 -36.51 18.31
CA PRO A 217 -13.61 -37.56 19.29
C PRO A 217 -12.32 -38.18 19.85
N GLU A 218 -12.54 -38.85 20.97
CA GLU A 218 -11.59 -39.33 21.97
C GLU A 218 -10.69 -40.52 21.55
N SER A 219 -9.48 -40.50 22.10
CA SER A 219 -8.55 -41.55 22.56
C SER A 219 -8.53 -42.99 21.99
N LYS A 220 -7.30 -43.54 21.84
CA LYS A 220 -6.81 -44.71 22.62
C LYS A 220 -5.27 -44.85 22.59
N PRO A 221 -4.64 -45.53 23.58
CA PRO A 221 -3.26 -45.29 24.03
C PRO A 221 -2.23 -46.35 23.57
N SER A 222 -0.95 -45.98 23.52
CA SER A 222 0.16 -46.95 23.55
C SER A 222 1.29 -46.51 24.51
N ARG A 223 1.95 -47.52 25.08
CA ARG A 223 2.73 -47.56 26.34
C ARG A 223 4.24 -47.21 26.16
N PRO A 224 5.02 -47.10 27.26
CA PRO A 224 6.11 -46.13 27.42
C PRO A 224 7.51 -46.69 27.15
N VAL A 225 8.47 -45.84 26.75
CA VAL A 225 9.91 -46.13 26.88
C VAL A 225 10.72 -44.87 27.22
N ALA A 226 11.47 -45.00 28.32
CA ALA A 226 12.72 -44.38 28.75
C ALA A 226 12.89 -42.84 28.78
N THR A 227 12.97 -42.34 30.01
CA THR A 227 13.56 -41.05 30.40
C THR A 227 15.09 -41.06 30.24
N THR A 228 15.63 -40.09 29.49
CA THR A 228 17.03 -39.64 29.58
C THR A 228 17.08 -38.13 29.74
N ARG A 229 18.06 -37.70 30.55
CA ARG A 229 18.14 -36.40 31.21
C ARG A 229 18.33 -35.22 30.24
N ARG A 230 17.69 -34.11 30.62
CA ARG A 230 17.65 -32.78 30.02
C ARG A 230 19.06 -32.17 29.88
N ALA A 231 19.39 -31.68 28.69
CA ALA A 231 20.41 -30.67 28.46
C ALA A 231 19.73 -29.43 27.84
N SER A 232 19.78 -28.30 28.54
CA SER A 232 19.13 -27.05 28.18
C SER A 232 19.99 -26.24 27.22
N SER A 233 20.05 -26.60 25.93
CA SER A 233 20.65 -25.76 24.89
C SER A 233 20.36 -26.21 23.44
N GLN A 234 19.21 -26.84 23.17
CA GLN A 234 18.81 -27.16 21.79
C GLN A 234 17.38 -26.73 21.55
N PHE A 235 17.22 -25.54 20.98
CA PHE A 235 16.01 -25.18 20.25
C PHE A 235 15.81 -26.21 19.14
N LEU A 236 14.66 -26.90 19.17
CA LEU A 236 14.24 -27.85 18.16
C LEU A 236 14.10 -27.11 16.82
N ARG A 237 15.11 -27.24 15.94
CA ARG A 237 14.92 -26.98 14.51
C ARG A 237 13.86 -27.98 14.01
N PRO A 238 12.76 -27.56 13.40
CA PRO A 238 11.82 -28.48 12.77
C PRO A 238 12.57 -29.33 11.73
N ARG A 239 12.42 -30.66 11.78
CA ARG A 239 12.89 -31.53 10.69
C ARG A 239 12.00 -31.27 9.47
N LEU A 240 12.52 -30.49 8.52
CA LEU A 240 11.83 -30.16 7.28
C LEU A 240 12.00 -31.30 6.25
N SER A 241 10.88 -31.76 5.70
CA SER A 241 10.81 -32.69 4.58
C SER A 241 11.51 -32.12 3.33
N GLN A 242 12.08 -32.99 2.50
CA GLN A 242 12.79 -32.63 1.26
C GLN A 242 11.93 -31.74 0.34
N VAL A 243 12.55 -30.65 -0.14
CA VAL A 243 11.96 -29.64 -1.03
C VAL A 243 11.79 -30.24 -2.43
N ALA A 244 10.56 -30.17 -2.97
CA ALA A 244 10.34 -30.42 -4.39
C ALA A 244 10.63 -29.13 -5.17
N SER A 245 11.67 -29.14 -6.01
CA SER A 245 11.93 -28.07 -6.97
C SER A 245 10.83 -28.06 -8.04
N LEU A 246 9.91 -27.10 -7.98
CA LEU A 246 8.94 -26.86 -9.05
C LEU A 246 9.60 -25.96 -10.11
N SER A 247 9.27 -26.17 -11.40
CA SER A 247 9.70 -25.29 -12.50
C SER A 247 9.12 -23.88 -12.33
N ALA A 248 9.83 -22.84 -12.80
CA ALA A 248 9.47 -21.43 -12.64
C ALA A 248 8.01 -21.11 -13.04
N ASP A 249 7.50 -21.77 -14.10
CA ASP A 249 6.12 -21.62 -14.59
C ASP A 249 5.02 -22.12 -13.65
N LYS A 250 5.38 -22.90 -12.61
CA LYS A 250 4.45 -23.56 -11.68
C LYS A 250 4.37 -22.88 -10.31
N THR A 251 5.00 -21.72 -10.12
CA THR A 251 4.99 -20.98 -8.85
C THR A 251 3.69 -20.16 -8.68
N PRO A 252 3.25 -19.88 -7.44
CA PRO A 252 2.17 -18.93 -7.19
C PRO A 252 2.56 -17.47 -7.52
N LEU A 253 1.57 -16.62 -7.85
CA LEU A 253 1.82 -15.20 -8.14
C LEU A 253 2.37 -14.43 -6.91
N LEU A 254 1.95 -14.86 -5.71
CA LEU A 254 2.51 -14.41 -4.44
C LEU A 254 3.13 -15.63 -3.76
N HIS A 255 4.42 -15.58 -3.46
CA HIS A 255 5.08 -16.72 -2.84
C HIS A 255 6.23 -16.31 -1.92
N LEU A 256 6.58 -17.22 -1.01
CA LEU A 256 7.75 -17.06 -0.15
C LEU A 256 8.90 -17.91 -0.66
N GLN A 257 10.09 -17.34 -0.61
CA GLN A 257 11.34 -17.99 -0.92
C GLN A 257 12.19 -18.10 0.35
N ARG A 258 13.02 -19.16 0.38
CA ARG A 258 13.99 -19.42 1.43
C ARG A 258 15.39 -19.49 0.83
N LYS A 259 16.41 -19.24 1.65
CA LYS A 259 17.79 -19.32 1.18
C LYS A 259 18.28 -20.77 1.22
N VAL A 260 18.70 -21.31 0.07
CA VAL A 260 19.29 -22.66 -0.09
C VAL A 260 20.55 -22.51 -0.94
N GLY A 261 21.70 -22.97 -0.42
CA GLY A 261 22.97 -22.95 -1.18
C GLY A 261 23.43 -21.56 -1.63
N GLY A 262 22.95 -20.49 -1.01
CA GLY A 262 23.23 -19.10 -1.39
C GLY A 262 22.17 -18.43 -2.25
N ASN A 263 21.29 -19.23 -2.87
CA ASN A 263 20.22 -18.74 -3.75
C ASN A 263 18.88 -18.69 -3.01
N TRP A 264 17.98 -17.82 -3.48
CA TRP A 264 16.60 -17.81 -3.02
C TRP A 264 15.79 -18.79 -3.86
N GLU A 265 15.18 -19.77 -3.19
CA GLU A 265 14.39 -20.81 -3.82
C GLU A 265 12.96 -20.80 -3.27
N TYR A 266 11.99 -21.04 -4.14
CA TYR A 266 10.59 -21.16 -3.78
C TYR A 266 10.37 -22.22 -2.68
N SER A 267 9.60 -21.85 -1.65
CA SER A 267 9.19 -22.77 -0.61
C SER A 267 7.68 -22.92 -0.58
N SER A 268 7.18 -24.09 -0.97
CA SER A 268 5.75 -24.43 -0.90
C SER A 268 5.18 -24.36 0.52
N ASN A 269 5.93 -24.85 1.52
CA ASN A 269 5.47 -24.86 2.92
C ASN A 269 5.25 -23.44 3.46
N LEU A 270 6.27 -22.58 3.35
CA LEU A 270 6.18 -21.17 3.74
C LEU A 270 5.08 -20.43 2.97
N THR A 271 4.96 -20.68 1.67
CA THR A 271 3.93 -20.06 0.83
C THR A 271 2.52 -20.49 1.25
N GLY A 272 2.31 -21.78 1.56
CA GLY A 272 1.04 -22.28 2.09
C GLY A 272 0.63 -21.55 3.37
N VAL A 273 1.54 -21.51 4.36
CA VAL A 273 1.29 -20.79 5.63
C VAL A 273 0.99 -19.31 5.39
N TYR A 274 1.70 -18.66 4.48
CA TYR A 274 1.46 -17.26 4.15
C TYR A 274 0.08 -17.03 3.55
N LEU A 275 -0.33 -17.85 2.58
CA LEU A 275 -1.62 -17.73 1.90
C LEU A 275 -2.79 -18.11 2.81
N ASP A 276 -2.64 -19.11 3.67
CA ASP A 276 -3.64 -19.48 4.68
C ASP A 276 -3.91 -18.31 5.63
N VAL A 277 -2.84 -17.66 6.09
CA VAL A 277 -2.93 -16.48 6.95
C VAL A 277 -3.55 -15.30 6.19
N LEU A 278 -3.18 -15.09 4.93
CA LEU A 278 -3.78 -14.05 4.10
C LEU A 278 -5.29 -14.25 3.91
N HIS A 279 -5.73 -15.50 3.77
CA HIS A 279 -7.14 -15.86 3.72
C HIS A 279 -7.83 -15.64 5.09
N GLU A 280 -7.19 -16.01 6.20
CA GLU A 280 -7.68 -15.73 7.56
C GLU A 280 -7.86 -14.22 7.80
N ILE A 281 -6.91 -13.40 7.36
CA ILE A 281 -7.00 -11.93 7.44
C ILE A 281 -8.16 -11.41 6.60
N ALA A 282 -8.34 -11.94 5.39
CA ALA A 282 -9.42 -11.52 4.50
C ALA A 282 -10.81 -11.89 5.03
N THR A 283 -10.93 -12.94 5.85
CA THR A 283 -12.20 -13.45 6.39
C THR A 283 -12.52 -12.95 7.80
N SER A 284 -11.53 -12.99 8.69
CA SER A 284 -11.69 -12.71 10.13
C SER A 284 -11.03 -11.41 10.59
N GLY A 285 -10.18 -10.82 9.74
CA GLY A 285 -9.41 -9.62 10.06
C GLY A 285 -8.15 -9.89 10.88
N ALA A 286 -7.37 -8.84 11.14
CA ALA A 286 -6.12 -8.95 11.89
C ALA A 286 -5.96 -7.85 12.94
N SER A 287 -5.52 -8.22 14.15
CA SER A 287 -5.18 -7.26 15.19
C SER A 287 -3.69 -6.92 15.20
N PHE A 288 -3.40 -5.65 15.45
CA PHE A 288 -2.06 -5.10 15.72
C PHE A 288 -2.02 -4.38 17.06
N LYS A 289 -2.93 -4.73 17.98
CA LYS A 289 -2.97 -4.18 19.33
C LYS A 289 -1.61 -4.36 20.02
N ASP A 290 -1.20 -3.36 20.77
CA ASP A 290 0.06 -3.33 21.54
C ASP A 290 1.35 -3.38 20.67
N LYS A 291 1.21 -3.20 19.35
CA LYS A 291 2.34 -3.11 18.43
C LYS A 291 2.73 -1.67 18.16
N ASN A 292 4.03 -1.40 18.17
CA ASN A 292 4.62 -0.11 17.84
C ASN A 292 5.32 -0.19 16.47
N ALA A 293 4.94 0.67 15.53
CA ALA A 293 5.52 0.69 14.18
C ALA A 293 6.11 2.06 13.83
N LEU A 294 7.29 2.06 13.19
CA LEU A 294 7.89 3.24 12.56
C LEU A 294 7.74 3.14 11.05
N LEU A 295 7.03 4.11 10.46
CA LEU A 295 6.83 4.21 9.02
C LEU A 295 7.53 5.45 8.48
N THR A 296 8.31 5.26 7.43
CA THR A 296 8.94 6.37 6.69
C THR A 296 8.50 6.32 5.23
N GLY A 297 8.42 7.48 4.57
CA GLY A 297 7.90 7.58 3.20
C GLY A 297 6.37 7.56 3.10
N VAL A 298 5.66 8.02 4.13
CA VAL A 298 4.18 8.06 4.16
C VAL A 298 3.67 9.33 3.46
N GLY A 299 3.63 9.32 2.13
CA GLY A 299 3.08 10.40 1.31
C GLY A 299 1.61 10.19 0.91
N LYS A 300 0.87 11.25 0.59
CA LYS A 300 -0.50 11.14 0.04
C LYS A 300 -0.49 10.26 -1.22
N GLY A 301 -1.36 9.24 -1.26
CA GLY A 301 -1.42 8.30 -2.39
C GLY A 301 -0.27 7.29 -2.45
N SER A 302 0.53 7.15 -1.38
CA SER A 302 1.58 6.14 -1.27
C SER A 302 1.09 4.83 -0.64
N ILE A 303 1.86 3.75 -0.85
CA ILE A 303 1.65 2.44 -0.23
C ILE A 303 1.69 2.58 1.31
N GLY A 304 2.62 3.41 1.81
CA GLY A 304 2.77 3.67 3.24
C GLY A 304 1.50 4.22 3.91
N VAL A 305 0.69 5.02 3.22
CA VAL A 305 -0.59 5.51 3.77
C VAL A 305 -1.63 4.39 3.90
N LYS A 306 -1.65 3.44 2.97
CA LYS A 306 -2.56 2.28 3.06
C LYS A 306 -2.14 1.36 4.19
N ILE A 307 -0.85 1.10 4.35
CA ILE A 307 -0.32 0.32 5.47
C ILE A 307 -0.62 1.02 6.80
N LEU A 308 -0.43 2.35 6.88
CA LEU A 308 -0.77 3.15 8.05
C LEU A 308 -2.24 2.97 8.44
N LYS A 309 -3.17 3.05 7.48
CA LYS A 309 -4.60 2.84 7.74
C LYS A 309 -4.86 1.44 8.32
N GLY A 310 -4.26 0.40 7.76
CA GLY A 310 -4.41 -0.96 8.26
C GLY A 310 -3.86 -1.14 9.68
N LEU A 311 -2.67 -0.62 9.95
CA LEU A 311 -2.05 -0.66 11.28
C LEU A 311 -2.90 0.08 12.33
N LEU A 312 -3.39 1.28 12.00
CA LEU A 312 -4.25 2.06 12.89
C LEU A 312 -5.61 1.36 13.12
N GLN A 313 -6.21 0.78 12.07
CA GLN A 313 -7.46 0.04 12.18
C GLN A 313 -7.33 -1.20 13.07
N GLY A 314 -6.18 -1.88 13.02
CA GLY A 314 -5.87 -3.00 13.90
C GLY A 314 -5.36 -2.60 15.30
N GLY A 315 -5.28 -1.31 15.63
CA GLY A 315 -4.93 -0.85 16.98
C GLY A 315 -3.44 -0.69 17.27
N ALA A 316 -2.58 -0.61 16.25
CA ALA A 316 -1.17 -0.31 16.44
C ALA A 316 -0.92 1.15 16.82
N ARG A 317 0.13 1.39 17.60
CA ARG A 317 0.71 2.73 17.77
C ARG A 317 1.73 2.97 16.67
N VAL A 318 1.53 4.01 15.88
CA VAL A 318 2.37 4.27 14.70
C VAL A 318 3.05 5.61 14.79
N VAL A 319 4.36 5.62 14.58
CA VAL A 319 5.17 6.83 14.39
C VAL A 319 5.40 6.98 12.88
N ILE A 320 4.96 8.11 12.33
CA ILE A 320 5.16 8.42 10.92
C ILE A 320 6.17 9.55 10.75
N THR A 321 6.96 9.46 9.68
CA THR A 321 7.77 10.56 9.20
C THR A 321 7.26 11.03 7.84
N THR A 322 7.26 12.33 7.60
CA THR A 322 6.83 12.92 6.33
C THR A 322 7.90 13.85 5.85
N SER A 323 8.15 13.97 4.54
CA SER A 323 9.12 14.94 4.02
C SER A 323 8.51 16.31 3.62
N ARG A 324 7.22 16.51 3.84
CA ARG A 324 6.36 17.61 3.39
C ARG A 324 5.81 18.60 4.45
N TYR A 325 6.55 19.43 5.21
CA TYR A 325 5.88 20.33 6.21
C TYR A 325 5.10 21.46 5.56
N SER A 326 3.78 21.31 5.47
CA SER A 326 2.88 22.39 5.06
C SER A 326 1.53 22.33 5.77
N ARG A 327 0.77 23.42 5.71
CA ARG A 327 -0.62 23.50 6.20
C ARG A 327 -1.59 22.65 5.38
N ALA A 328 -1.30 22.36 4.11
CA ALA A 328 -2.15 21.54 3.24
C ALA A 328 -1.91 20.02 3.42
N SER A 329 -0.74 19.63 3.91
CA SER A 329 -0.36 18.23 4.14
C SER A 329 -0.95 17.65 5.43
N ALA A 330 -1.73 18.42 6.17
CA ALA A 330 -2.50 17.96 7.30
C ALA A 330 -3.66 18.91 7.59
N PRO A 331 -4.81 18.43 8.11
CA PRO A 331 -5.80 19.32 8.74
C PRO A 331 -5.18 20.19 9.85
N ASN A 332 -3.98 19.85 10.32
CA ASN A 332 -3.00 20.68 11.02
C ASN A 332 -1.63 19.94 10.99
N LYS A 333 -0.58 20.48 10.31
CA LYS A 333 0.88 20.11 10.31
C LYS A 333 1.39 18.75 9.75
N MET A 334 2.58 18.66 9.11
CA MET A 334 3.78 17.83 9.52
C MET A 334 4.96 17.66 8.49
N SER A 335 6.22 17.49 8.98
CA SER A 335 7.56 17.92 8.46
C SER A 335 8.59 16.80 8.34
N LYS A 336 9.60 17.03 7.46
CA LYS A 336 10.76 16.16 7.14
C LYS A 336 11.44 15.51 8.36
N PRO A 337 11.96 14.27 8.25
CA PRO A 337 12.66 13.60 9.36
C PRO A 337 14.17 13.84 9.41
N SER A 338 14.67 13.93 10.64
CA SER A 338 16.00 13.49 11.09
C SER A 338 15.78 12.49 12.24
N LEU A 339 16.58 11.44 12.28
CA LEU A 339 16.21 10.13 12.86
C LEU A 339 16.91 9.77 14.18
N THR A 340 17.34 10.75 14.98
CA THR A 340 17.98 10.48 16.28
C THR A 340 16.97 10.35 17.44
N ILE A 341 15.66 10.50 17.20
CA ILE A 341 14.72 10.92 18.28
C ILE A 341 13.45 10.06 18.42
N VAL A 342 13.27 8.98 17.63
CA VAL A 342 12.13 8.07 17.88
C VAL A 342 12.25 7.40 19.25
N TYR A 343 13.47 7.17 19.74
CA TYR A 343 13.70 6.51 21.03
C TYR A 343 14.00 7.46 22.19
N SER A 344 14.58 8.64 21.94
CA SER A 344 15.00 9.57 23.00
C SER A 344 13.83 10.31 23.65
N ASN A 345 12.75 10.58 22.89
CA ASN A 345 11.63 11.40 23.36
C ASN A 345 10.29 10.66 23.47
N LEU A 346 10.08 9.56 22.74
CA LEU A 346 8.81 8.81 22.80
C LEU A 346 8.87 7.62 23.78
N GLY A 347 10.07 7.14 24.14
CA GLY A 347 10.24 6.03 25.09
C GLY A 347 9.56 4.72 24.68
N VAL A 348 9.35 4.51 23.37
CA VAL A 348 8.67 3.31 22.83
C VAL A 348 9.66 2.31 22.28
N ASP A 349 9.37 1.02 22.47
CA ASP A 349 10.08 -0.08 21.82
C ASP A 349 9.39 -0.48 20.52
N LEU A 350 10.11 -0.52 19.39
CA LEU A 350 9.52 -0.80 18.07
C LEU A 350 9.38 -2.30 17.82
N ASP A 351 8.22 -2.71 17.30
CA ASP A 351 7.98 -4.04 16.71
C ASP A 351 8.21 -4.05 15.21
N TYR A 352 7.85 -2.97 14.51
CA TYR A 352 7.93 -2.90 13.05
C TYR A 352 8.67 -1.65 12.57
N ILE A 353 9.51 -1.81 11.54
CA ILE A 353 10.08 -0.72 10.75
C ILE A 353 9.71 -0.93 9.29
N LEU A 354 9.08 0.07 8.69
CA LEU A 354 8.72 0.12 7.29
C LEU A 354 9.44 1.31 6.63
N PRO A 355 10.66 1.09 6.10
CA PRO A 355 11.49 2.14 5.53
C PRO A 355 11.13 2.43 4.06
N PHE A 356 9.93 2.97 3.81
CA PHE A 356 9.37 3.16 2.45
C PHE A 356 9.74 4.52 1.84
N VAL A 357 10.79 5.17 2.33
CA VAL A 357 11.28 6.43 1.73
C VAL A 357 11.81 6.13 0.34
N ALA A 358 11.31 6.88 -0.64
CA ALA A 358 11.78 6.87 -2.01
C ALA A 358 11.66 8.27 -2.59
N ILE A 359 12.58 8.62 -3.48
CA ILE A 359 12.59 9.86 -4.24
C ILE A 359 12.59 9.43 -5.73
N PRO A 360 11.69 9.96 -6.57
CA PRO A 360 11.67 9.61 -8.00
C PRO A 360 12.92 10.13 -8.74
N GLU A 361 13.51 9.30 -9.59
CA GLU A 361 14.76 9.59 -10.33
C GLU A 361 14.61 9.48 -11.85
N ASN A 362 13.39 9.66 -12.37
CA ASN A 362 13.11 9.41 -13.79
C ASN A 362 13.98 10.29 -14.72
N GLY A 363 14.46 9.67 -15.80
CA GLY A 363 15.15 10.34 -16.90
C GLY A 363 16.66 10.45 -16.74
N ARG A 364 17.26 9.65 -15.84
CA ARG A 364 18.71 9.59 -15.63
C ARG A 364 19.26 8.22 -15.96
N GLU A 365 20.18 8.17 -16.91
CA GLU A 365 20.98 6.98 -17.20
C GLU A 365 22.34 7.07 -16.47
N ILE A 366 23.26 6.17 -16.79
CA ILE A 366 24.57 6.10 -16.15
C ILE A 366 25.43 7.35 -16.39
N ASP A 367 25.22 8.05 -17.50
CA ASP A 367 25.89 9.30 -17.85
C ASP A 367 25.26 10.54 -17.20
N GLY A 368 24.05 10.40 -16.64
CA GLY A 368 23.24 11.46 -16.05
C GLY A 368 23.14 11.42 -14.52
N ILE A 369 24.07 10.73 -13.85
CA ILE A 369 24.11 10.69 -12.38
C ILE A 369 24.52 12.07 -11.85
N ASP A 370 23.61 12.70 -11.09
CA ASP A 370 23.71 14.06 -10.59
C ASP A 370 23.60 14.12 -9.05
N ASP A 371 23.58 15.33 -8.48
CA ASP A 371 23.47 15.57 -7.04
C ASP A 371 22.15 15.05 -6.40
N PRO A 372 20.96 15.15 -7.04
CA PRO A 372 19.79 14.39 -6.64
C PRO A 372 20.04 12.89 -6.54
N SER A 373 20.76 12.31 -7.50
CA SER A 373 20.97 10.87 -7.57
C SER A 373 21.74 10.33 -6.36
N GLU A 374 22.82 11.01 -5.99
CA GLU A 374 23.59 10.68 -4.79
C GLU A 374 22.73 10.81 -3.52
N LEU A 375 21.89 11.86 -3.45
CA LEU A 375 20.99 12.08 -2.33
C LEU A 375 19.98 10.95 -2.18
N VAL A 376 19.37 10.49 -3.28
CA VAL A 376 18.40 9.37 -3.25
C VAL A 376 19.08 8.09 -2.77
N HIS A 377 20.25 7.76 -3.31
CA HIS A 377 21.00 6.57 -2.87
C HIS A 377 21.33 6.63 -1.38
N ARG A 378 21.79 7.79 -0.90
CA ARG A 378 22.05 8.04 0.52
C ARG A 378 20.80 7.83 1.37
N VAL A 379 19.65 8.32 0.92
CA VAL A 379 18.38 8.21 1.67
C VAL A 379 17.85 6.78 1.67
N MET A 380 17.86 6.10 0.52
CA MET A 380 17.26 4.79 0.33
C MET A 380 18.12 3.64 0.91
N PHE A 381 19.44 3.81 1.00
CA PHE A 381 20.35 2.77 1.47
C PHE A 381 21.18 3.20 2.68
N VAL A 382 22.06 4.18 2.54
CA VAL A 382 23.05 4.53 3.60
C VAL A 382 22.38 4.95 4.90
N ASN A 383 21.37 5.83 4.82
CA ASN A 383 20.62 6.30 5.99
C ASN A 383 19.68 5.23 6.54
N LEU A 384 19.23 4.28 5.72
CA LEU A 384 18.46 3.13 6.18
C LEU A 384 19.33 2.25 7.09
N LEU A 385 20.59 1.96 6.69
CA LEU A 385 21.53 1.24 7.54
C LEU A 385 21.75 1.94 8.88
N ARG A 386 21.95 3.27 8.86
CA ARG A 386 22.10 4.08 10.08
C ARG A 386 20.85 4.05 10.96
N LEU A 387 19.65 4.02 10.35
CA LEU A 387 18.38 3.89 11.09
C LEU A 387 18.30 2.55 11.81
N LEU A 388 18.66 1.45 11.13
CA LEU A 388 18.67 0.12 11.72
C LEU A 388 19.67 0.02 12.87
N ASP A 389 20.87 0.55 12.67
CA ASP A 389 21.92 0.58 13.68
C ASP A 389 21.48 1.37 14.93
N ALA A 390 20.89 2.55 14.76
CA ALA A 390 20.37 3.36 15.86
C ALA A 390 19.26 2.64 16.66
N VAL A 391 18.39 1.88 16.00
CA VAL A 391 17.36 1.06 16.66
C VAL A 391 18.00 -0.07 17.45
N LYS A 392 18.95 -0.79 16.85
CA LYS A 392 19.66 -1.88 17.49
C LYS A 392 20.43 -1.40 18.71
N ASP A 393 21.17 -0.30 18.61
CA ASP A 393 21.93 0.27 19.73
C ASP A 393 21.03 0.68 20.87
N LYS A 394 19.83 1.21 20.57
CA LYS A 394 18.86 1.51 21.61
C LYS A 394 18.34 0.26 22.30
N LYS A 395 17.92 -0.76 21.54
CA LYS A 395 17.48 -2.03 22.13
C LYS A 395 18.57 -2.68 22.97
N ALA A 396 19.81 -2.64 22.50
CA ALA A 396 20.97 -3.12 23.25
C ALA A 396 21.16 -2.34 24.56
N SER A 397 21.06 -1.00 24.53
CA SER A 397 21.16 -0.16 25.74
C SER A 397 20.07 -0.46 26.78
N TRP A 398 18.90 -0.91 26.32
CA TRP A 398 17.77 -1.30 27.17
C TRP A 398 17.72 -2.80 27.48
N HIS A 399 18.69 -3.59 26.99
CA HIS A 399 18.75 -5.04 27.16
C HIS A 399 17.49 -5.78 26.63
N LEU A 400 16.87 -5.26 25.56
CA LEU A 400 15.66 -5.82 24.94
C LEU A 400 16.02 -6.87 23.87
N VAL A 401 16.34 -8.08 24.32
CA VAL A 401 16.71 -9.22 23.45
C VAL A 401 15.55 -10.13 23.06
N THR A 402 14.42 -10.08 23.77
CA THR A 402 13.27 -10.98 23.55
C THR A 402 12.19 -10.39 22.65
N ARG A 403 12.40 -9.19 22.11
CA ARG A 403 11.44 -8.48 21.25
C ARG A 403 12.18 -7.84 20.06
N PRO A 404 12.60 -8.65 19.07
CA PRO A 404 13.27 -8.11 17.91
C PRO A 404 12.30 -7.25 17.08
N THR A 405 12.81 -6.18 16.47
CA THR A 405 12.05 -5.38 15.51
C THR A 405 12.07 -6.06 14.16
N GLN A 406 10.91 -6.30 13.57
CA GLN A 406 10.78 -6.75 12.20
C GLN A 406 10.92 -5.57 11.23
N VAL A 407 11.87 -5.67 10.31
CA VAL A 407 12.13 -4.68 9.25
C VAL A 407 11.57 -5.21 7.95
N ILE A 408 10.57 -4.53 7.40
CA ILE A 408 9.97 -4.87 6.10
C ILE A 408 10.73 -4.10 5.01
N LEU A 409 11.77 -4.73 4.45
CA LEU A 409 12.60 -4.12 3.41
C LEU A 409 11.81 -4.02 2.10
N PRO A 410 11.63 -2.80 1.54
CA PRO A 410 10.96 -2.63 0.26
C PRO A 410 11.94 -2.94 -0.87
N LEU A 411 12.00 -4.19 -1.28
CA LEU A 411 12.79 -4.66 -2.41
C LEU A 411 12.04 -4.38 -3.73
N SER A 412 12.75 -4.49 -4.85
CA SER A 412 12.18 -4.27 -6.18
C SER A 412 12.57 -5.42 -7.10
N PRO A 413 11.67 -5.88 -7.97
CA PRO A 413 12.02 -6.83 -9.04
C PRO A 413 12.83 -6.16 -10.16
N ASN A 414 12.84 -4.83 -10.22
CA ASN A 414 13.60 -4.08 -11.21
C ASN A 414 15.04 -3.86 -10.75
N HIS A 415 15.95 -4.70 -11.26
CA HIS A 415 17.40 -4.58 -11.08
C HIS A 415 18.08 -4.02 -12.35
N GLY A 416 17.55 -2.92 -12.88
CA GLY A 416 18.04 -2.30 -14.12
C GLY A 416 17.35 -2.82 -15.40
N LEU A 417 16.25 -3.56 -15.26
CA LEU A 417 15.40 -3.98 -16.39
C LEU A 417 14.74 -2.79 -17.07
N PHE A 418 14.35 -1.79 -16.29
CA PHE A 418 13.90 -0.50 -16.81
C PHE A 418 15.07 0.49 -16.69
N GLY A 419 15.50 1.06 -17.81
CA GLY A 419 16.49 2.14 -17.85
C GLY A 419 15.95 3.47 -17.30
N ASN A 420 16.79 4.50 -17.31
CA ASN A 420 16.41 5.88 -16.92
C ASN A 420 15.96 6.06 -15.45
N ASN A 421 16.47 5.23 -14.54
CA ASN A 421 16.07 5.21 -13.13
C ASN A 421 17.17 5.68 -12.17
N GLY A 422 18.24 6.33 -12.65
CA GLY A 422 19.33 6.80 -11.81
C GLY A 422 19.96 5.68 -10.97
N LEU A 423 20.13 5.92 -9.66
CA LEU A 423 20.71 4.99 -8.69
C LEU A 423 19.67 4.14 -7.95
N TYR A 424 18.42 4.14 -8.40
CA TYR A 424 17.33 3.39 -7.79
C TYR A 424 17.65 1.89 -7.70
N SER A 425 18.13 1.30 -8.79
CA SER A 425 18.32 -0.15 -8.91
C SER A 425 19.46 -0.64 -8.01
N GLU A 426 20.54 0.13 -7.94
CA GLU A 426 21.71 -0.05 -7.10
C GLU A 426 21.31 0.04 -5.63
N SER A 427 20.48 1.02 -5.27
CA SER A 427 19.93 1.19 -3.92
C SER A 427 19.10 -0.01 -3.50
N LYS A 428 18.18 -0.49 -4.35
CA LYS A 428 17.32 -1.64 -4.06
C LYS A 428 18.07 -2.96 -4.01
N THR A 429 19.03 -3.16 -4.91
CA THR A 429 19.89 -4.35 -4.92
C THR A 429 20.80 -4.38 -3.69
N SER A 430 21.31 -3.23 -3.27
CA SER A 430 22.16 -3.13 -2.07
C SER A 430 21.44 -3.57 -0.80
N LEU A 431 20.11 -3.39 -0.70
CA LEU A 431 19.31 -3.88 0.43
C LEU A 431 19.33 -5.40 0.57
N VAL A 432 19.51 -6.15 -0.54
CA VAL A 432 19.57 -7.62 -0.51
C VAL A 432 20.77 -8.12 0.31
N THR A 433 21.85 -7.33 0.38
CA THR A 433 23.04 -7.69 1.17
C THR A 433 22.73 -7.84 2.67
N LEU A 434 21.69 -7.16 3.18
CA LEU A 434 21.28 -7.22 4.57
C LEU A 434 20.88 -8.63 5.01
N PHE A 435 20.36 -9.46 4.11
CA PHE A 435 20.03 -10.85 4.42
C PHE A 435 21.24 -11.69 4.79
N GLN A 436 22.40 -11.39 4.21
CA GLN A 436 23.65 -12.04 4.60
C GLN A 436 24.21 -11.41 5.87
N ARG A 437 24.16 -10.08 5.97
CA ARG A 437 24.66 -9.33 7.14
C ARG A 437 23.96 -9.72 8.44
N CYS A 438 22.67 -10.02 8.38
CA CYS A 438 21.90 -10.53 9.54
C CYS A 438 22.54 -11.76 10.20
N ASN A 439 23.19 -12.62 9.39
CA ASN A 439 23.85 -13.83 9.88
C ASN A 439 25.34 -13.63 10.18
N SER A 440 26.00 -12.66 9.53
CA SER A 440 27.45 -12.42 9.72
C SER A 440 27.76 -11.37 10.79
N GLU A 441 26.79 -10.59 11.23
CA GLU A 441 26.95 -9.50 12.19
C GLU A 441 26.05 -9.69 13.43
N PRO A 442 26.45 -9.19 14.62
CA PRO A 442 25.77 -9.47 15.89
C PRO A 442 24.57 -8.55 16.15
N TRP A 443 23.66 -8.41 15.19
CA TRP A 443 22.42 -7.63 15.36
C TRP A 443 21.13 -8.42 15.07
N GLY A 444 21.24 -9.67 14.60
CA GLY A 444 20.09 -10.55 14.33
C GLY A 444 19.22 -10.86 15.55
N GLU A 445 19.74 -10.68 16.78
CA GLU A 445 18.96 -10.81 18.02
C GLU A 445 17.99 -9.64 18.24
N TYR A 446 18.30 -8.46 17.68
CA TYR A 446 17.53 -7.23 17.86
C TYR A 446 16.66 -6.88 16.67
N LEU A 447 17.05 -7.29 15.47
CA LEU A 447 16.36 -6.98 14.22
C LEU A 447 16.14 -8.26 13.41
N CYS A 448 14.92 -8.43 12.90
CA CYS A 448 14.55 -9.50 11.98
C CYS A 448 14.21 -8.90 10.61
N LEU A 449 14.61 -9.56 9.53
CA LEU A 449 14.39 -9.04 8.18
C LEU A 449 13.29 -9.80 7.44
N ALA A 450 12.37 -9.03 6.85
CA ALA A 450 11.42 -9.48 5.84
C ALA A 450 11.65 -8.69 4.55
N GLY A 451 12.11 -9.33 3.49
CA GLY A 451 12.15 -8.75 2.16
C GLY A 451 10.80 -8.82 1.49
N ALA A 452 10.24 -7.69 1.11
CA ALA A 452 9.06 -7.64 0.25
C ALA A 452 9.50 -7.17 -1.13
N VAL A 453 9.51 -8.06 -2.12
CA VAL A 453 9.73 -7.70 -3.54
C VAL A 453 8.41 -7.13 -4.06
N ILE A 454 8.29 -5.82 -3.98
CA ILE A 454 7.05 -5.12 -4.28
C ILE A 454 6.88 -5.04 -5.81
N GLY A 455 5.79 -5.61 -6.30
CA GLY A 455 5.42 -5.62 -7.72
C GLY A 455 4.85 -4.31 -8.25
N TRP A 456 4.22 -4.43 -9.42
CA TRP A 456 3.59 -3.30 -10.08
C TRP A 456 2.31 -2.86 -9.35
N ILE A 457 2.39 -1.71 -8.68
CA ILE A 457 1.27 -1.14 -7.95
C ILE A 457 0.74 0.08 -8.70
N ARG A 458 -0.49 -0.02 -9.18
CA ARG A 458 -1.25 1.14 -9.67
C ARG A 458 -1.90 1.83 -8.48
N GLY A 459 -1.94 3.17 -8.49
CA GLY A 459 -2.82 3.97 -7.62
C GLY A 459 -3.02 3.39 -6.21
N THR A 460 -1.91 3.20 -5.50
CA THR A 460 -1.70 2.40 -4.27
C THR A 460 -2.94 1.88 -3.52
N GLY A 461 -3.08 0.55 -3.51
CA GLY A 461 -4.03 -0.21 -2.70
C GLY A 461 -3.42 -1.56 -2.28
N LEU A 462 -3.40 -1.79 -0.96
CA LEU A 462 -3.00 -3.01 -0.23
C LEU A 462 -1.51 -3.38 -0.13
N MET A 463 -1.05 -3.48 1.12
CA MET A 463 -0.53 -4.73 1.73
C MET A 463 -0.71 -4.63 3.24
N GLY A 464 -1.21 -5.69 3.88
CA GLY A 464 -1.39 -5.71 5.33
C GLY A 464 -1.37 -7.13 5.86
N ALA A 465 -0.38 -7.38 6.71
CA ALA A 465 -0.30 -8.33 7.82
C ALA A 465 0.80 -9.40 7.69
N THR A 466 1.62 -9.42 8.73
CA THR A 466 2.80 -10.27 8.91
C THR A 466 2.82 -10.69 10.37
N ASN A 467 1.90 -11.55 10.80
CA ASN A 467 1.86 -12.01 12.21
C ASN A 467 2.44 -13.42 12.36
N VAL A 468 2.11 -14.37 11.48
CA VAL A 468 2.70 -15.73 11.53
C VAL A 468 4.09 -15.76 10.88
N VAL A 469 4.26 -15.02 9.78
CA VAL A 469 5.56 -14.81 9.12
C VAL A 469 6.56 -14.11 10.04
N ALA A 470 6.10 -13.30 11.01
CA ALA A 470 6.98 -12.65 11.99
C ALA A 470 7.75 -13.66 12.85
N HIS A 471 7.11 -14.74 13.30
CA HIS A 471 7.80 -15.82 14.02
C HIS A 471 8.84 -16.52 13.16
N ILE A 472 8.58 -16.66 11.86
CA ILE A 472 9.52 -17.26 10.92
C ILE A 472 10.71 -16.31 10.69
N THR A 473 10.49 -14.99 10.60
CA THR A 473 11.57 -14.01 10.43
C THR A 473 12.55 -13.94 11.60
N GLN A 474 12.14 -14.42 12.79
CA GLN A 474 13.01 -14.54 13.96
C GLN A 474 14.00 -15.70 13.84
N VAL A 475 13.68 -16.72 13.04
CA VAL A 475 14.53 -17.90 12.84
C VAL A 475 15.44 -17.72 11.63
N GLU A 476 14.87 -17.24 10.52
CA GLU A 476 15.61 -16.98 9.30
C GLU A 476 15.00 -15.81 8.53
N PRO A 477 15.78 -15.04 7.76
CA PRO A 477 15.22 -13.98 6.95
C PRO A 477 14.31 -14.51 5.84
N ILE A 478 13.23 -13.78 5.56
CA ILE A 478 12.22 -14.20 4.57
C ILE A 478 12.27 -13.32 3.35
N TRP A 479 12.10 -13.94 2.18
CA TRP A 479 11.92 -13.26 0.90
C TRP A 479 10.51 -13.50 0.39
N ALA A 480 9.69 -12.46 0.34
CA ALA A 480 8.34 -12.49 -0.15
C ALA A 480 8.30 -11.89 -1.56
N ASP A 481 8.02 -12.72 -2.56
CA ASP A 481 7.75 -12.27 -3.90
C ASP A 481 6.28 -11.85 -4.01
N LEU A 482 6.09 -10.57 -4.28
CA LEU A 482 4.80 -9.90 -4.37
C LEU A 482 4.68 -9.19 -5.72
N ASN A 483 5.43 -9.69 -6.72
CA ASN A 483 5.55 -9.08 -8.04
C ASN A 483 4.29 -9.30 -8.90
N GLY A 484 3.51 -10.33 -8.58
CA GLY A 484 2.36 -10.73 -9.38
C GLY A 484 2.76 -11.48 -10.67
N GLY A 485 3.92 -12.13 -10.68
CA GLY A 485 4.38 -12.98 -11.79
C GLY A 485 4.92 -12.23 -13.01
N MET A 486 5.20 -10.92 -12.90
CA MET A 486 5.70 -10.10 -14.01
C MET A 486 7.14 -10.46 -14.42
N ASP A 487 7.88 -11.11 -13.54
CA ASP A 487 9.19 -11.72 -13.76
C ASP A 487 9.17 -12.83 -14.82
N ARG A 488 7.99 -13.42 -15.09
CA ARG A 488 7.82 -14.45 -16.13
C ARG A 488 7.78 -13.88 -17.55
N LEU A 489 7.56 -12.57 -17.68
CA LEU A 489 7.50 -11.91 -18.98
C LEU A 489 8.92 -11.49 -19.39
N ALA A 490 9.46 -12.18 -20.38
CA ALA A 490 10.67 -11.72 -21.06
C ALA A 490 10.42 -10.36 -21.72
N ASP A 491 11.45 -9.52 -21.77
CA ASP A 491 11.45 -8.22 -22.45
C ASP A 491 10.31 -7.27 -22.02
N LEU A 492 9.96 -7.30 -20.72
CA LEU A 492 8.88 -6.48 -20.15
C LEU A 492 9.02 -4.98 -20.47
N ALA A 493 10.25 -4.46 -20.52
CA ALA A 493 10.53 -3.07 -20.90
C ALA A 493 10.11 -2.77 -22.35
N GLU A 494 10.35 -3.70 -23.28
CA GLU A 494 9.93 -3.57 -24.68
C GLU A 494 8.41 -3.68 -24.80
N ILE A 495 7.80 -4.68 -24.14
CA ILE A 495 6.34 -4.88 -24.14
C ILE A 495 5.62 -3.63 -23.63
N THR A 496 6.06 -3.08 -22.49
CA THR A 496 5.45 -1.87 -21.92
C THR A 496 5.64 -0.64 -22.80
N THR A 497 6.79 -0.51 -23.47
CA THR A 497 7.04 0.57 -24.44
C THR A 497 6.13 0.44 -25.66
N LYS A 498 5.99 -0.77 -26.21
CA LYS A 498 5.10 -1.06 -27.34
C LYS A 498 3.64 -0.75 -27.03
N ILE A 499 3.13 -1.19 -25.86
CA ILE A 499 1.76 -0.88 -25.44
C ILE A 499 1.56 0.62 -25.28
N ARG A 500 2.52 1.34 -24.70
CA ARG A 500 2.48 2.80 -24.57
C ARG A 500 2.40 3.48 -25.94
N LEU A 501 3.28 3.10 -26.86
CA LEU A 501 3.31 3.66 -28.22
C LEU A 501 2.00 3.38 -28.97
N GLU A 502 1.42 2.19 -28.86
CA GLU A 502 0.14 1.86 -29.48
C GLU A 502 -1.00 2.73 -28.92
N ILE A 503 -1.10 2.88 -27.60
CA ILE A 503 -2.14 3.71 -26.97
C ILE A 503 -2.02 5.17 -27.43
N HIS A 504 -0.81 5.71 -27.46
CA HIS A 504 -0.57 7.07 -27.94
C HIS A 504 -0.86 7.20 -29.44
N HIS A 505 -0.46 6.23 -30.25
CA HIS A 505 -0.76 6.21 -31.68
C HIS A 505 -2.28 6.24 -31.95
N GLN A 506 -3.05 5.42 -31.25
CA GLN A 506 -4.52 5.42 -31.34
C GLN A 506 -5.14 6.75 -30.90
N SER A 507 -4.61 7.36 -29.82
CA SER A 507 -5.03 8.68 -29.32
C SER A 507 -4.74 9.77 -30.35
N ASP A 508 -3.52 9.82 -30.88
CA ASP A 508 -3.08 10.82 -31.87
C ASP A 508 -3.88 10.70 -33.17
N LEU A 509 -4.12 9.47 -33.64
CA LEU A 509 -4.93 9.22 -34.83
C LEU A 509 -6.36 9.76 -34.66
N ARG A 510 -7.00 9.49 -33.50
CA ARG A 510 -8.36 9.98 -33.23
C ARG A 510 -8.41 11.50 -33.04
N LEU A 511 -7.40 12.08 -32.39
CA LEU A 511 -7.26 13.54 -32.29
C LEU A 511 -7.10 14.19 -33.67
N ALA A 512 -6.31 13.58 -34.56
CA ALA A 512 -6.14 14.06 -35.93
C ALA A 512 -7.47 14.00 -36.70
N ILE A 513 -8.17 12.87 -36.66
CA ILE A 513 -9.49 12.70 -37.30
C ILE A 513 -10.51 13.68 -36.72
N ALA A 514 -10.53 13.90 -35.40
CA ALA A 514 -11.45 14.84 -34.76
C ALA A 514 -11.18 16.29 -35.19
N ARG A 515 -9.91 16.68 -35.35
CA ARG A 515 -9.52 18.00 -35.85
C ARG A 515 -9.89 18.19 -37.32
N ASP A 516 -9.67 17.17 -38.14
CA ASP A 516 -9.98 17.19 -39.57
C ASP A 516 -11.50 17.32 -39.81
N ASN A 517 -12.29 16.46 -39.15
CA ASN A 517 -13.76 16.55 -39.18
C ASN A 517 -14.28 17.91 -38.69
N ALA A 518 -13.63 18.52 -37.68
CA ALA A 518 -14.02 19.83 -37.19
C ALA A 518 -13.67 20.96 -38.18
N ALA A 519 -12.58 20.83 -38.94
CA ALA A 519 -12.23 21.76 -40.00
C ALA A 519 -13.19 21.63 -41.19
N ASP A 520 -13.48 20.41 -41.64
CA ASP A 520 -14.45 20.12 -42.69
C ASP A 520 -15.84 20.67 -42.34
N PHE A 521 -16.29 20.44 -41.10
CA PHE A 521 -17.58 20.95 -40.64
C PHE A 521 -17.66 22.48 -40.72
N LYS A 522 -16.59 23.19 -40.36
CA LYS A 522 -16.52 24.66 -40.45
C LYS A 522 -16.55 25.15 -41.90
N ILE A 523 -15.89 24.44 -42.82
CA ILE A 523 -15.88 24.77 -44.24
C ILE A 523 -17.27 24.56 -44.84
N VAL A 524 -17.93 23.44 -44.51
CA VAL A 524 -19.25 23.09 -45.06
C VAL A 524 -20.38 23.97 -44.51
N ASN A 525 -20.36 24.30 -43.22
CA ASN A 525 -21.49 24.97 -42.55
C ASN A 525 -21.27 26.47 -42.24
N GLY A 526 -20.08 27.00 -42.52
CA GLY A 526 -19.72 28.40 -42.21
C GLY A 526 -19.34 28.62 -40.73
N ILE A 527 -18.72 29.77 -40.46
CA ILE A 527 -18.10 30.10 -39.15
C ILE A 527 -19.15 30.39 -38.07
N GLU A 528 -20.38 30.76 -38.43
CA GLU A 528 -21.43 31.17 -37.48
C GLU A 528 -22.21 30.01 -36.84
N VAL A 529 -21.99 28.76 -37.27
CA VAL A 529 -22.67 27.61 -36.66
C VAL A 529 -21.81 27.02 -35.55
N GLU A 530 -21.98 27.55 -34.34
CA GLU A 530 -21.31 27.05 -33.14
C GLU A 530 -21.62 25.55 -32.86
N PRO A 531 -20.74 24.83 -32.14
CA PRO A 531 -20.86 23.39 -31.86
C PRO A 531 -22.11 22.97 -31.06
N SER A 532 -22.91 23.91 -30.55
CA SER A 532 -24.14 23.68 -29.80
C SER A 532 -25.30 23.14 -30.66
N VAL A 533 -25.22 23.24 -31.99
CA VAL A 533 -26.26 22.75 -32.91
C VAL A 533 -26.17 21.23 -33.19
N ARG A 534 -25.12 20.55 -32.71
CA ARG A 534 -24.87 19.12 -32.96
C ARG A 534 -26.00 18.19 -32.49
N PHE A 535 -26.79 18.60 -31.49
CA PHE A 535 -27.91 17.80 -30.97
C PHE A 535 -29.26 18.02 -31.68
N ARG A 536 -29.44 19.11 -32.44
CA ARG A 536 -30.74 19.43 -33.05
C ARG A 536 -30.90 18.92 -34.47
N LEU A 537 -29.80 18.71 -35.21
CA LEU A 537 -29.87 18.24 -36.60
C LEU A 537 -29.87 16.70 -36.76
N LEU A 538 -29.34 15.94 -35.79
CA LEU A 538 -29.26 14.47 -35.86
C LEU A 538 -30.60 13.78 -35.59
N LEU A 539 -31.55 14.45 -34.92
CA LEU A 539 -32.90 13.93 -34.66
C LEU A 539 -33.89 14.15 -35.82
N LEU A 540 -33.45 14.78 -36.93
CA LEU A 540 -34.30 15.10 -38.09
C LEU A 540 -33.97 14.31 -39.35
N ARG A 541 -33.20 13.20 -39.26
CA ARG A 541 -33.08 12.28 -40.41
C ARG A 541 -34.29 11.34 -40.44
N PRO A 542 -35.17 11.42 -41.46
CA PRO A 542 -36.26 10.47 -41.60
C PRO A 542 -35.70 9.08 -41.93
N VAL A 543 -36.26 8.06 -41.29
CA VAL A 543 -36.04 6.64 -41.62
C VAL A 543 -36.49 6.41 -43.07
N PRO A 544 -35.68 5.78 -43.94
CA PRO A 544 -36.13 5.44 -45.28
C PRO A 544 -37.12 4.27 -45.19
N THR A 545 -38.42 4.56 -45.39
CA THR A 545 -39.44 3.56 -45.67
C THR A 545 -39.19 2.94 -47.03
N THR A 546 -38.72 1.70 -47.06
CA THR A 546 -38.73 0.85 -48.26
C THR A 546 -40.18 0.46 -48.56
N ALA A 547 -40.80 1.11 -49.54
CA ALA A 547 -42.06 0.69 -50.12
C ALA A 547 -41.79 -0.39 -51.18
N ALA A 548 -42.04 -1.65 -50.83
CA ALA A 548 -42.21 -2.73 -51.80
C ALA A 548 -43.67 -2.74 -52.27
N ALA A 549 -43.87 -2.75 -53.58
CA ALA A 549 -45.17 -2.85 -54.22
C ALA A 549 -45.84 -4.20 -53.93
N SER A 550 -47.12 -4.19 -53.55
CA SER A 550 -48.06 -5.27 -53.85
C SER A 550 -49.42 -4.65 -54.18
N PRO A 551 -50.12 -5.10 -55.23
CA PRO A 551 -51.45 -4.61 -55.56
C PRO A 551 -52.50 -5.50 -54.87
N ASN A 552 -53.47 -4.90 -54.16
CA ASN A 552 -54.89 -5.23 -54.34
C ASN A 552 -55.84 -4.52 -53.36
N SER A 553 -57.02 -4.26 -53.92
CA SER A 553 -58.35 -4.05 -53.31
C SER A 553 -58.67 -2.70 -52.65
N LYS A 554 -59.38 -1.88 -53.44
CA LYS A 554 -60.72 -1.30 -53.20
C LYS A 554 -60.96 -0.57 -51.86
N ASP A 555 -60.94 0.76 -51.97
CA ASP A 555 -62.00 1.72 -51.57
C ASP A 555 -63.39 1.13 -51.14
N PRO A 556 -64.26 1.85 -50.37
CA PRO A 556 -64.12 3.25 -49.93
C PRO A 556 -64.73 3.63 -48.54
N MET A 557 -64.62 4.93 -48.24
CA MET A 557 -65.63 5.79 -47.57
C MET A 557 -65.82 5.78 -46.02
N LEU A 558 -65.50 6.96 -45.45
CA LEU A 558 -66.35 7.80 -44.57
C LEU A 558 -66.87 7.22 -43.25
N SER A 559 -66.44 7.82 -42.12
CA SER A 559 -67.12 8.96 -41.46
C SER A 559 -66.89 8.97 -39.94
N ARG A 560 -66.72 10.20 -39.41
CA ARG A 560 -67.21 10.73 -38.11
C ARG A 560 -67.11 9.80 -36.89
N SER A 561 -66.41 10.18 -35.83
CA SER A 561 -66.77 11.27 -34.92
C SER A 561 -65.59 11.61 -34.02
#